data_AF-A0A4Q1AMX3-F1
#
_entry.id   AF-A0A4Q1AMX3-F1
#
_cell.length_a   1.000
_cell.length_b   1.000
_cell.length_c   1.000
_cell.angle_alpha   90.00
_cell.angle_beta   90.00
_cell.angle_gamma   90.00
#
_symmetry.space_group_name_H-M   'P 1'
#
loop_
_entity.id
_entity.type
_entity.pdbx_description
1 polymer ?
#
loop_
_entity_poly.entity_id
_entity_poly.type
_entity_poly.pdbx_seq_one_letter_code
_entity_poly.pdbx_strand_id
1 'polypeptide(L)'
;MAIFALQALAGGFLDEDLHSFNKYFDDWCIQFESYEDAMDIVQTLEDPESIDVVEITPLSYPKYFFNSLQGTIYATRQIDDKIICVVEPYIGSSFRIAICDLKTKNVRLTKTTYKNIPSIENAFSNFGESF
;
A
#
# COMPACT_ATOMS: atom_id res chain seq x y z
N MET A 1 5.32 -7.88 11.50
CA MET A 1 4.28 -8.72 10.91
C MET A 1 4.42 -8.53 9.41
N ALA A 2 4.93 -9.55 8.73
CA ALA A 2 4.95 -9.60 7.28
C ALA A 2 3.56 -10.05 6.83
N ILE A 3 3.10 -9.52 5.70
CA ILE A 3 1.85 -9.94 5.06
C ILE A 3 2.25 -10.39 3.68
N PHE A 4 1.90 -11.61 3.29
CA PHE A 4 2.13 -12.12 1.94
C PHE A 4 0.81 -12.27 1.21
N ALA A 5 0.82 -12.08 -0.10
CA ALA A 5 -0.34 -12.26 -0.97
C ALA A 5 0.08 -12.96 -2.26
N LEU A 6 -0.90 -13.51 -2.98
CA LEU A 6 -0.68 -14.13 -4.28
C LEU A 6 -1.01 -13.15 -5.39
N GLN A 7 -0.03 -12.85 -6.24
CA GLN A 7 -0.17 -11.93 -7.36
C GLN A 7 -0.02 -12.69 -8.68
N ALA A 8 -0.97 -12.52 -9.59
CA ALA A 8 -0.79 -13.05 -10.95
C ALA A 8 0.34 -12.29 -11.66
N LEU A 9 1.11 -12.98 -12.52
CA LEU A 9 2.12 -12.34 -13.37
C LEU A 9 1.51 -11.28 -14.31
N ALA A 10 0.24 -11.44 -14.69
CA ALA A 10 -0.53 -10.45 -15.45
C ALA A 10 -1.00 -9.24 -14.62
N GLY A 11 -0.75 -9.26 -13.31
CA GLY A 11 -1.20 -8.27 -12.33
C GLY A 11 -2.52 -8.67 -11.65
N GLY A 12 -2.75 -8.06 -10.47
CA GLY A 12 -3.88 -8.36 -9.60
C GLY A 12 -3.58 -9.42 -8.54
N PHE A 13 -4.40 -9.46 -7.50
CA PHE A 13 -4.22 -10.25 -6.28
C PHE A 13 -5.34 -11.26 -6.12
N LEU A 14 -5.02 -12.50 -5.79
CA LEU A 14 -6.02 -13.56 -5.63
C LEU A 14 -7.00 -13.21 -4.49
N ASP A 15 -8.29 -13.40 -4.74
CA ASP A 15 -9.34 -13.24 -3.75
C ASP A 15 -9.32 -14.36 -2.69
N GLU A 16 -10.00 -14.13 -1.58
CA GLU A 16 -10.14 -15.10 -0.48
C GLU A 16 -10.86 -16.40 -0.90
N ASP A 17 -11.68 -16.33 -1.96
CA ASP A 17 -12.39 -17.46 -2.54
C ASP A 17 -11.52 -18.30 -3.50
N LEU A 18 -10.27 -17.88 -3.76
CA LEU A 18 -9.30 -18.53 -4.64
C LEU A 18 -9.77 -18.66 -6.11
N HIS A 19 -10.64 -17.77 -6.56
CA HIS A 19 -11.26 -17.83 -7.90
C HIS A 19 -10.88 -16.67 -8.81
N SER A 20 -10.78 -15.45 -8.27
CA SER A 20 -10.61 -14.24 -9.07
C SER A 20 -9.40 -13.44 -8.62
N PHE A 21 -8.82 -12.68 -9.56
CA PHE A 21 -7.77 -11.73 -9.25
C PHE A 21 -8.33 -10.31 -9.20
N ASN A 22 -8.28 -9.69 -8.03
CA ASN A 22 -8.61 -8.29 -7.80
C ASN A 22 -7.51 -7.39 -8.33
N LYS A 23 -7.87 -6.36 -9.09
CA LYS A 23 -6.90 -5.43 -9.68
C LYS A 23 -6.03 -4.73 -8.63
N TYR A 24 -6.59 -4.47 -7.45
CA TYR A 24 -5.90 -3.85 -6.33
C TYR A 24 -5.94 -4.80 -5.16
N PHE A 25 -4.89 -4.79 -4.35
CA PHE A 25 -4.92 -5.44 -3.06
C PHE A 25 -5.95 -4.69 -2.18
N ASP A 26 -7.03 -5.38 -1.79
CA ASP A 26 -8.08 -4.91 -0.86
C ASP A 26 -8.33 -5.94 0.26
N ASP A 27 -9.33 -5.71 1.11
CA ASP A 27 -9.64 -6.59 2.25
C ASP A 27 -10.20 -7.96 1.81
N TRP A 28 -10.51 -8.15 0.53
CA TRP A 28 -10.99 -9.41 -0.04
C TRP A 28 -9.88 -10.24 -0.68
N CYS A 29 -8.65 -9.73 -0.72
CA CYS A 29 -7.50 -10.49 -1.16
C CYS A 29 -7.02 -11.43 -0.06
N ILE A 30 -6.63 -12.65 -0.44
CA ILE A 30 -6.06 -13.61 0.50
C ILE A 30 -4.72 -13.11 1.06
N GLN A 31 -4.49 -13.38 2.35
CA GLN A 31 -3.31 -12.92 3.09
C GLN A 31 -2.70 -14.07 3.89
N PHE A 32 -1.38 -14.08 3.96
CA PHE A 32 -0.60 -15.08 4.69
C PHE A 32 0.38 -14.41 5.65
N GLU A 33 0.63 -15.07 6.78
CA GLU A 33 1.61 -14.61 7.78
C GLU A 33 3.04 -15.00 7.40
N SER A 34 3.20 -16.01 6.55
CA SER A 34 4.50 -16.49 6.08
C SER A 34 4.50 -16.78 4.58
N TYR A 35 5.69 -16.73 3.99
CA TYR A 35 5.91 -17.13 2.59
C TYR A 35 5.59 -18.61 2.37
N GLU A 36 5.89 -19.45 3.36
CA GLU A 36 5.70 -20.90 3.32
C GLU A 36 4.21 -21.23 3.22
N ASP A 37 3.35 -20.63 4.06
CA ASP A 37 1.90 -20.81 4.00
C ASP A 37 1.32 -20.36 2.64
N ALA A 38 1.83 -19.25 2.10
CA ALA A 38 1.41 -18.74 0.80
C ALA A 38 1.80 -19.71 -0.33
N MET A 39 3.01 -20.27 -0.27
CA MET A 39 3.52 -21.23 -1.25
C MET A 39 2.75 -22.55 -1.23
N ASP A 40 2.35 -23.02 -0.05
CA ASP A 40 1.50 -24.20 0.10
C ASP A 40 0.18 -24.03 -0.67
N ILE A 41 -0.44 -22.85 -0.62
CA ILE A 41 -1.63 -22.55 -1.42
C ILE A 41 -1.32 -22.51 -2.91
N VAL A 42 -0.25 -21.83 -3.34
CA VAL A 42 0.12 -21.74 -4.77
C VAL A 42 0.20 -23.13 -5.40
N GLN A 43 0.82 -24.09 -4.72
CA GLN A 43 0.98 -25.45 -5.23
C GLN A 43 -0.33 -26.22 -5.44
N THR A 44 -1.44 -25.75 -4.85
CA THR A 44 -2.77 -26.36 -5.03
C THR A 44 -3.56 -25.78 -6.21
N LEU A 45 -3.11 -24.65 -6.78
CA LEU A 45 -3.80 -23.95 -7.86
C LEU A 45 -3.52 -24.60 -9.22
N GLU A 46 -4.40 -24.38 -10.20
CA GLU A 46 -4.30 -25.02 -11.53
C GLU A 46 -3.07 -24.58 -12.33
N ASP A 47 -2.61 -23.35 -12.15
CA ASP A 47 -1.48 -22.77 -12.89
C ASP A 47 -0.51 -22.02 -11.93
N PRO A 48 0.27 -22.77 -11.13
CA PRO A 48 1.14 -22.17 -10.11
C PRO A 48 2.28 -21.32 -10.72
N GLU A 49 2.69 -21.60 -11.96
CA GLU A 49 3.78 -20.88 -12.62
C GLU A 49 3.39 -19.45 -13.04
N SER A 50 2.10 -19.14 -13.09
CA SER A 50 1.60 -17.79 -13.40
C SER A 50 1.34 -16.93 -12.17
N ILE A 51 1.73 -17.41 -10.98
CA ILE A 51 1.44 -16.78 -9.69
C ILE A 51 2.74 -16.57 -8.91
N ASP A 52 2.96 -15.34 -8.48
CA ASP A 52 4.03 -14.96 -7.56
C ASP A 52 3.50 -14.78 -6.13
N VAL A 53 4.29 -15.21 -5.15
CA VAL A 53 4.09 -14.83 -3.75
C VAL A 53 4.81 -13.50 -3.52
N VAL A 54 4.07 -12.46 -3.13
CA VAL A 54 4.62 -11.13 -2.91
C VAL A 54 4.44 -10.68 -1.46
N GLU A 55 5.47 -10.03 -0.91
CA GLU A 55 5.38 -9.38 0.39
C GLU A 55 4.69 -8.02 0.25
N ILE A 56 3.60 -7.85 0.97
CA ILE A 56 2.87 -6.61 1.15
C ILE A 56 3.59 -5.80 2.22
N THR A 57 4.11 -4.62 1.83
CA THR A 57 4.87 -3.76 2.73
C THR A 57 4.11 -2.47 3.06
N PRO A 58 4.44 -1.77 4.17
CA PRO A 58 3.92 -0.43 4.43
C PRO A 58 4.21 0.58 3.33
N LEU A 59 5.26 0.35 2.53
CA LEU A 59 5.62 1.23 1.42
C LEU A 59 4.69 1.02 0.23
N SER A 60 4.36 -0.23 -0.11
CA SER A 60 3.48 -0.56 -1.24
C SER A 60 1.99 -0.43 -0.89
N TYR A 61 1.60 -0.82 0.33
CA TYR A 61 0.21 -0.91 0.78
C TYR A 61 -0.01 -0.28 2.18
N PRO A 62 0.26 1.02 2.36
CA PRO A 62 0.24 1.67 3.67
C PRO A 62 -1.10 1.58 4.42
N LYS A 63 -2.25 1.52 3.73
CA LYS A 63 -3.57 1.47 4.40
C LYS A 63 -3.75 0.29 5.35
N TYR A 64 -3.12 -0.83 5.06
CA TYR A 64 -3.17 -2.04 5.88
C TYR A 64 -2.32 -1.96 7.14
N PHE A 65 -1.30 -1.12 7.11
CA PHE A 65 -0.40 -0.94 8.24
C PHE A 65 -0.78 0.28 9.10
N PHE A 66 -1.69 1.12 8.59
CA PHE A 66 -2.08 2.39 9.20
C PHE A 66 -3.59 2.61 9.09
N ASN A 67 -4.36 2.00 10.00
CA ASN A 67 -5.83 2.01 9.95
C ASN A 67 -6.47 3.43 9.94
N SER A 68 -5.77 4.44 10.46
CA SER A 68 -6.21 5.84 10.41
C SER A 68 -5.89 6.56 9.10
N LEU A 69 -5.18 5.92 8.17
CA LEU A 69 -4.86 6.47 6.86
C LEU A 69 -6.06 6.28 5.92
N GLN A 70 -6.73 7.38 5.59
CA GLN A 70 -7.90 7.40 4.71
C GLN A 70 -7.61 8.18 3.43
N GLY A 71 -8.45 7.97 2.41
CA GLY A 71 -8.36 8.61 1.10
C GLY A 71 -7.62 7.80 0.04
N THR A 72 -7.47 8.36 -1.16
CA THR A 72 -6.72 7.74 -2.27
C THR A 72 -5.24 8.06 -2.14
N ILE A 73 -4.39 7.07 -2.33
CA ILE A 73 -2.93 7.21 -2.20
C ILE A 73 -2.33 7.19 -3.60
N TYR A 74 -1.52 8.20 -3.92
CA TYR A 74 -0.95 8.37 -5.27
C TYR A 74 0.54 8.06 -5.32
N ALA A 75 1.24 8.29 -4.22
CA ALA A 75 2.66 8.03 -4.11
C ALA A 75 3.02 7.77 -2.66
N THR A 76 4.03 6.94 -2.46
CA THR A 76 4.59 6.60 -1.15
C THR A 76 6.10 6.69 -1.20
N ARG A 77 6.71 7.07 -0.08
CA ARG A 77 8.17 7.08 0.10
C ARG A 77 8.49 6.78 1.55
N GLN A 78 9.55 6.02 1.79
CA GLN A 78 10.08 5.84 3.13
C GLN A 78 11.16 6.88 3.43
N ILE A 79 11.08 7.49 4.61
CA ILE A 79 12.11 8.37 5.17
C ILE A 79 12.25 8.00 6.65
N ASP A 80 13.44 7.53 7.04
CA ASP A 80 13.68 6.94 8.36
C ASP A 80 12.60 5.90 8.72
N ASP A 81 12.04 6.00 9.93
CA ASP A 81 10.94 5.17 10.43
C ASP A 81 9.55 5.67 10.01
N LYS A 82 9.43 6.36 8.86
CA LYS A 82 8.15 6.94 8.41
C LYS A 82 7.85 6.60 6.96
N ILE A 83 6.58 6.32 6.70
CA ILE A 83 6.02 6.26 5.34
C ILE A 83 5.31 7.59 5.07
N ILE A 84 5.79 8.30 4.07
CA ILE A 84 5.23 9.55 3.59
C ILE A 84 4.35 9.23 2.40
N CYS A 85 3.09 9.68 2.42
CA CYS A 85 2.13 9.42 1.36
C CYS A 85 1.59 10.71 0.76
N VAL A 86 1.47 10.77 -0.56
CA VAL A 86 0.61 11.74 -1.25
C VAL A 86 -0.81 11.20 -1.20
N VAL A 87 -1.71 11.94 -0.55
CA VAL A 87 -3.10 11.51 -0.35
C VAL A 87 -4.10 12.53 -0.87
N GLU A 88 -5.17 12.03 -1.48
CA GLU A 88 -6.42 12.74 -1.70
C GLU A 88 -7.45 12.22 -0.67
N PRO A 89 -7.75 12.97 0.41
CA PRO A 89 -8.60 12.48 1.50
C PRO A 89 -9.99 11.98 1.07
N TYR A 90 -10.60 12.64 0.09
CA TYR A 90 -11.84 12.22 -0.57
C TYR A 90 -11.83 12.73 -2.02
N ILE A 91 -12.55 12.06 -2.90
CA ILE A 91 -12.54 12.36 -4.34
C ILE A 91 -12.87 13.83 -4.60
N GLY A 92 -12.01 14.51 -5.36
CA GLY A 92 -12.13 15.93 -5.71
C GLY A 92 -11.64 16.91 -4.64
N SER A 93 -11.04 16.42 -3.56
CA SER A 93 -10.43 17.27 -2.52
C SER A 93 -9.03 17.75 -2.90
N SER A 94 -8.51 18.72 -2.15
CA SER A 94 -7.10 19.09 -2.26
C SER A 94 -6.20 17.99 -1.66
N PHE A 95 -5.10 17.70 -2.35
CA PHE A 95 -4.10 16.74 -1.92
C PHE A 95 -3.37 17.20 -0.66
N ARG A 96 -2.90 16.24 0.14
CA ARG A 96 -2.11 16.47 1.37
C ARG A 96 -1.01 15.44 1.47
N ILE A 97 0.01 15.76 2.28
CA ILE A 97 1.01 14.78 2.66
C ILE A 97 0.57 14.13 3.97
N ALA A 98 0.47 12.80 3.97
CA ALA A 98 0.31 12.00 5.17
C ALA A 98 1.68 11.50 5.64
N ILE A 99 1.89 11.56 6.95
CA ILE A 99 3.11 11.09 7.63
C ILE A 99 2.68 9.93 8.53
N CYS A 100 3.13 8.73 8.21
CA CYS A 100 2.75 7.51 8.90
C CYS A 100 3.98 6.95 9.63
N ASP A 101 3.93 6.84 10.95
CA ASP A 101 5.07 6.45 11.79
C ASP A 101 5.11 4.93 11.99
N LEU A 102 6.15 4.26 11.50
CA LEU A 102 6.25 2.80 11.49
C LEU A 102 6.26 2.17 12.90
N LYS A 103 6.72 2.92 13.91
CA LYS A 103 6.83 2.46 15.30
C LYS A 103 5.52 2.63 16.06
N THR A 104 4.94 3.82 15.99
CA THR A 104 3.73 4.18 16.76
C THR A 104 2.43 3.89 16.02
N LYS A 105 2.49 3.61 14.71
CA LYS A 105 1.34 3.47 13.80
C LYS A 105 0.48 4.74 13.67
N ASN A 106 0.95 5.86 14.21
CA ASN A 106 0.23 7.14 14.12
C ASN A 106 0.31 7.70 12.70
N VAL A 107 -0.81 8.29 12.26
CA VAL A 107 -0.90 9.02 10.98
C VAL A 107 -1.19 10.49 11.25
N ARG A 108 -0.43 11.38 10.63
CA ARG A 108 -0.68 12.83 10.66
C ARG A 108 -0.69 13.42 9.26
N LEU A 109 -1.72 14.20 8.95
CA LEU A 109 -1.77 15.00 7.72
C LEU A 109 -1.11 16.37 7.91
N THR A 110 -0.34 16.83 6.92
CA THR A 110 0.21 18.19 6.89
C THR A 110 -0.89 19.24 6.84
N LYS A 111 -0.71 20.39 7.51
CA LYS A 111 -1.68 21.50 7.44
C LYS A 111 -1.81 22.06 6.02
N THR A 112 -0.72 22.09 5.27
CA THR A 112 -0.69 22.52 3.87
C THR A 112 -1.49 21.57 3.00
N THR A 113 -2.28 22.16 2.11
CA THR A 113 -3.07 21.47 1.09
C THR A 113 -2.66 21.93 -0.30
N TYR A 114 -2.76 21.04 -1.28
CA TYR A 114 -2.28 21.24 -2.65
C TYR A 114 -3.43 21.01 -3.62
N LYS A 115 -3.65 21.94 -4.55
CA LYS A 115 -4.80 21.87 -5.47
C LYS A 115 -4.64 20.84 -6.59
N ASN A 116 -3.40 20.48 -6.94
CA ASN A 116 -3.11 19.61 -8.07
C ASN A 116 -1.86 18.77 -7.81
N ILE A 117 -1.73 17.67 -8.57
CA ILE A 117 -0.63 16.71 -8.46
C ILE A 117 0.76 17.38 -8.60
N PRO A 118 1.04 18.22 -9.61
CA PRO A 118 2.37 18.81 -9.76
C PRO A 118 2.82 19.63 -8.54
N SER A 119 1.88 20.35 -7.90
CA SER A 119 2.20 21.16 -6.72
C SER A 119 2.57 20.31 -5.50
N ILE A 120 1.93 19.16 -5.31
CA ILE A 120 2.26 18.25 -4.20
C ILE A 120 3.48 17.40 -4.51
N GLU A 121 3.70 16.99 -5.75
CA GLU A 121 4.88 16.22 -6.15
C GLU A 121 6.18 16.95 -5.79
N ASN A 122 6.26 18.25 -6.07
CA ASN A 122 7.43 19.03 -5.68
C ASN A 122 7.61 19.07 -4.15
N ALA A 123 6.54 19.25 -3.38
CA ALA A 123 6.62 19.23 -1.92
C ALA A 123 6.97 17.85 -1.36
N PHE A 124 6.49 16.79 -2.00
CA PHE A 124 6.74 15.39 -1.64
C PHE A 124 8.19 14.98 -1.93
N SER A 125 8.72 15.36 -3.10
CA SER A 125 10.11 15.07 -3.48
C SER A 125 11.12 15.72 -2.53
N ASN A 126 10.87 16.96 -2.12
CA ASN A 126 11.73 17.70 -1.18
C ASN A 126 11.36 17.45 0.30
N PHE A 127 10.42 16.53 0.59
CA PHE A 127 9.96 16.31 1.95
C PHE A 127 11.10 15.74 2.82
N GLY A 128 11.44 16.43 3.91
CA GLY A 128 12.56 16.03 4.79
C GLY A 128 13.90 16.68 4.46
N GLU A 129 14.04 17.41 3.35
CA GLU A 129 15.26 18.18 3.03
C GLU A 129 15.31 19.55 3.73
N SER A 130 14.42 19.81 4.67
CA SER A 130 14.36 21.09 5.38
C SER A 130 13.83 20.91 6.80
N PHE A 131 14.66 20.45 7.72
CA PHE A 131 14.64 20.79 9.16
C PHE A 131 16.03 20.58 9.77
#